data_AF-A0A965L3T4-F1
#
_entry.id   AF-A0A965L3T4-F1
#
_cell.length_a   1.000
_cell.length_b   1.000
_cell.length_c   1.000
_cell.angle_alpha   90.00
_cell.angle_beta   90.00
_cell.angle_gamma   90.00
#
_symmetry.space_group_name_H-M   'P 1'
#
loop_
_entity.id
_entity.type
_entity.pdbx_description
1 polymer ?
#
loop_
_entity_poly.entity_id
_entity_poly.type
_entity_poly.pdbx_seq_one_letter_code
_entity_poly.pdbx_strand_id
1 'polypeptide(L)'
;MEKVKIKIIITGATGMVGEGVLHEALKSPFIEEVLVIGRKPTGYAHPKLKEFQLLDFYKPEGLNDLIREYDACLFCLGVSSIGMKEEEFTLKTHTLTIGFATVLAKSNPNMTFSYISGSATDSTEKGAVMWARVKGKTENDLAKLGFKNTFAFRPGYLQP
;
A
#
# COMPACT_ATOMS: atom_id res chain seq x y z
N MET A 1 25.77 -7.24 -15.62
CA MET A 1 24.97 -7.12 -14.37
C MET A 1 23.72 -7.94 -14.55
N GLU A 2 23.51 -8.96 -13.72
CA GLU A 2 22.20 -9.61 -13.64
C GLU A 2 21.14 -8.55 -13.35
N LYS A 3 20.07 -8.53 -14.16
CA LYS A 3 18.91 -7.68 -13.87
C LYS A 3 18.27 -8.26 -12.62
N VAL A 4 18.24 -7.47 -11.55
CA VAL A 4 17.43 -7.79 -10.37
C VAL A 4 15.99 -7.92 -10.85
N LYS A 5 15.39 -9.08 -10.62
CA LYS A 5 14.00 -9.39 -10.97
C LYS A 5 13.15 -9.25 -9.71
N ILE A 6 12.40 -8.17 -9.62
CA ILE A 6 11.56 -7.87 -8.46
C ILE A 6 10.10 -8.18 -8.81
N LYS A 7 9.41 -8.90 -7.92
CA LYS A 7 7.96 -9.08 -7.96
C LYS A 7 7.31 -8.15 -6.95
N ILE A 8 6.34 -7.34 -7.38
CA ILE A 8 5.68 -6.37 -6.50
C ILE A 8 4.18 -6.55 -6.43
N ILE A 9 3.61 -6.19 -5.29
CA ILE A 9 2.17 -6.04 -5.07
C ILE A 9 1.85 -4.55 -5.15
N ILE A 10 0.75 -4.19 -5.82
CA ILE A 10 0.19 -2.84 -5.81
C ILE A 10 -1.26 -2.92 -5.32
N THR A 11 -1.61 -2.09 -4.33
CA THR A 11 -3.01 -1.87 -3.93
C THR A 11 -3.46 -0.49 -4.39
N GLY A 12 -4.76 -0.29 -4.61
CA GLY A 12 -5.29 1.03 -4.99
C GLY A 12 -4.88 1.48 -6.40
N ALA A 13 -4.59 0.54 -7.30
CA ALA A 13 -4.10 0.81 -8.65
C ALA A 13 -5.06 1.60 -9.56
N THR A 14 -6.33 1.75 -9.18
CA THR A 14 -7.33 2.57 -9.89
C THR A 14 -7.47 3.99 -9.33
N GLY A 15 -6.71 4.33 -8.28
CA GLY A 15 -6.62 5.68 -7.75
C GLY A 15 -5.45 6.45 -8.36
N MET A 16 -5.45 7.77 -8.23
CA MET A 16 -4.48 8.68 -8.85
C MET A 16 -3.01 8.27 -8.65
N VAL A 17 -2.61 7.95 -7.41
CA VAL A 17 -1.21 7.51 -7.15
C VAL A 17 -0.98 6.10 -7.67
N GLY A 18 -1.90 5.18 -7.37
CA GLY A 18 -1.73 3.77 -7.71
C GLY A 18 -1.67 3.52 -9.22
N GLU A 19 -2.40 4.32 -10.02
CA GLU A 19 -2.35 4.24 -11.48
C GLU A 19 -0.97 4.63 -12.01
N GLY A 20 -0.41 5.75 -11.55
CA GLY A 20 0.95 6.16 -11.91
C GLY A 20 2.00 5.14 -11.49
N VAL A 21 1.86 4.57 -10.28
CA VAL A 21 2.75 3.51 -9.78
C VAL A 21 2.65 2.25 -10.66
N LEU A 22 1.44 1.82 -11.03
CA LEU A 22 1.23 0.69 -11.93
C LEU A 22 1.86 0.96 -13.30
N HIS A 23 1.64 2.16 -13.85
CA HIS A 23 2.16 2.55 -15.15
C HIS A 23 3.69 2.46 -15.23
N GLU A 24 4.38 3.02 -14.23
CA GLU A 24 5.84 2.97 -14.16
C GLU A 24 6.36 1.56 -13.84
N ALA A 25 5.63 0.80 -13.01
CA ALA A 25 6.00 -0.57 -12.69
C ALA A 25 6.01 -1.49 -13.92
N LEU A 26 5.00 -1.39 -14.78
CA LEU A 26 4.91 -2.23 -15.98
C LEU A 26 6.04 -1.95 -16.98
N LYS A 27 6.48 -0.69 -17.08
CA LYS A 27 7.60 -0.27 -17.95
C LYS A 27 8.98 -0.61 -17.39
N SER A 28 9.12 -0.69 -16.07
CA SER A 28 10.42 -0.86 -15.42
C SER A 28 11.10 -2.19 -15.80
N PRO A 29 12.36 -2.18 -16.26
CA PRO A 29 13.10 -3.41 -16.55
C PRO A 29 13.55 -4.18 -15.30
N PHE A 30 13.40 -3.58 -14.11
CA PHE A 30 13.71 -4.19 -12.81
C PHE A 30 12.54 -4.98 -12.23
N ILE A 31 11.33 -4.75 -12.75
CA ILE A 31 10.11 -5.44 -12.30
C ILE A 31 9.80 -6.56 -13.27
N GLU A 32 9.78 -7.77 -12.73
CA GLU A 32 9.41 -8.99 -13.45
C GLU A 32 7.91 -9.20 -13.45
N GLU A 33 7.26 -8.97 -12.31
CA GLU A 33 5.83 -9.23 -12.12
C GLU A 33 5.18 -8.16 -11.24
N VAL A 34 3.96 -7.79 -11.59
CA VAL A 34 3.10 -6.89 -10.83
C VAL A 34 1.82 -7.63 -10.50
N LEU A 35 1.53 -7.80 -9.22
CA LEU A 35 0.23 -8.25 -8.73
C LEU A 35 -0.57 -7.05 -8.24
N VAL A 36 -1.65 -6.73 -8.93
CA VAL A 36 -2.64 -5.79 -8.43
C VAL A 36 -3.63 -6.52 -7.54
N ILE A 37 -3.73 -6.10 -6.28
CA ILE A 37 -4.80 -6.53 -5.38
C ILE A 37 -5.80 -5.38 -5.27
N GLY A 38 -7.01 -5.61 -5.75
CA GLY A 38 -8.04 -4.57 -5.86
C GLY A 38 -9.46 -5.11 -5.77
N ARG A 39 -10.44 -4.23 -5.60
CA ARG A 39 -11.87 -4.61 -5.58
C ARG A 39 -12.44 -4.83 -6.98
N LYS A 40 -11.78 -4.27 -8.00
CA LYS A 40 -12.18 -4.26 -9.40
C LYS A 40 -10.93 -4.40 -10.28
N PRO A 41 -11.06 -4.95 -11.50
CA PRO A 41 -9.99 -4.95 -12.49
C PRO A 41 -9.52 -3.52 -12.79
N THR A 42 -8.24 -3.37 -13.14
CA THR A 42 -7.65 -2.10 -13.56
C THR A 42 -8.01 -1.72 -14.99
N GLY A 43 -8.39 -2.71 -15.81
CA GLY A 43 -8.66 -2.53 -17.24
C GLY A 43 -7.41 -2.57 -18.13
N TYR A 44 -6.22 -2.75 -17.55
CA TYR A 44 -4.97 -2.92 -18.28
C TYR A 44 -4.71 -4.39 -18.62
N ALA A 45 -4.09 -4.64 -19.77
CA ALA A 45 -3.54 -5.95 -20.14
C ALA A 45 -2.05 -5.81 -20.38
N HIS A 46 -1.23 -6.58 -19.66
CA HIS A 46 0.22 -6.55 -19.81
C HIS A 46 0.84 -7.90 -19.41
N PRO A 47 1.92 -8.37 -20.08
CA PRO A 47 2.53 -9.67 -19.77
C PRO A 47 3.03 -9.82 -18.32
N LYS A 48 3.42 -8.71 -17.69
CA LYS A 48 3.86 -8.68 -16.28
C LYS A 48 2.71 -8.56 -15.26
N LEU A 49 1.50 -8.25 -15.71
CA LEU A 49 0.39 -7.89 -14.84
C LEU A 49 -0.44 -9.13 -14.49
N LYS A 50 -0.62 -9.37 -13.20
CA LYS A 50 -1.63 -10.25 -12.63
C LYS A 50 -2.57 -9.43 -11.76
N GLU A 51 -3.83 -9.86 -11.70
CA GLU A 51 -4.84 -9.21 -10.88
C GLU A 51 -5.48 -10.22 -9.94
N PHE A 52 -5.68 -9.81 -8.69
CA PHE A 52 -6.41 -10.58 -7.70
C PHE A 52 -7.52 -9.72 -7.10
N GLN A 53 -8.75 -10.22 -7.19
CA GLN A 53 -9.92 -9.51 -6.71
C GLN A 53 -10.15 -9.80 -5.22
N LEU A 54 -9.82 -8.82 -4.38
CA LEU A 54 -10.14 -8.83 -2.95
C LEU A 54 -11.28 -7.85 -2.69
N LEU A 55 -12.49 -8.38 -2.43
CA LEU A 55 -13.69 -7.56 -2.23
C LEU A 55 -13.67 -6.80 -0.90
N ASP A 56 -13.16 -7.42 0.16
CA ASP A 56 -13.09 -6.86 1.50
C ASP A 56 -11.64 -6.83 2.02
N PHE A 57 -11.07 -5.63 2.10
CA PHE A 57 -9.70 -5.42 2.57
C PHE A 57 -9.56 -5.55 4.10
N TYR A 58 -10.67 -5.59 4.84
CA TYR A 58 -10.65 -5.93 6.27
C TYR A 58 -10.51 -7.44 6.51
N LYS A 59 -10.58 -8.26 5.45
CA LYS A 59 -10.45 -9.72 5.52
C LYS A 59 -9.41 -10.26 4.52
N PRO A 60 -8.11 -9.95 4.69
CA PRO A 60 -7.06 -10.34 3.75
C PRO A 60 -6.50 -11.76 3.97
N GLU A 61 -7.12 -12.59 4.82
CA GLU A 61 -6.58 -13.89 5.23
C GLU A 61 -6.43 -14.90 4.08
N GLY A 62 -7.15 -14.70 2.98
CA GLY A 62 -6.99 -15.51 1.76
C GLY A 62 -5.71 -15.26 0.96
N LEU A 63 -4.91 -14.24 1.33
CA LEU A 63 -3.73 -13.84 0.55
C LEU A 63 -2.47 -14.66 0.84
N ASN A 64 -2.43 -15.41 1.95
CA ASN A 64 -1.20 -15.98 2.52
C ASN A 64 -0.29 -16.69 1.51
N ASP A 65 -0.84 -17.55 0.66
CA ASP A 65 -0.06 -18.33 -0.31
C ASP A 65 0.26 -17.52 -1.58
N LEU A 66 -0.67 -16.65 -1.97
CA LEU A 66 -0.52 -15.80 -3.15
C LEU A 66 0.68 -14.86 -3.04
N ILE A 67 0.96 -14.34 -1.84
CA ILE A 67 1.91 -13.24 -1.65
C ILE A 67 3.34 -13.67 -1.27
N ARG A 68 3.59 -14.97 -1.06
CA ARG A 68 4.86 -15.46 -0.47
C ARG A 68 6.10 -15.11 -1.28
N GLU A 69 5.96 -15.07 -2.60
CA GLU A 69 7.08 -14.83 -3.52
C GLU A 69 7.25 -13.34 -3.90
N TYR A 70 6.46 -12.43 -3.32
CA TYR A 70 6.55 -11.01 -3.65
C TYR A 70 7.57 -10.30 -2.76
N ASP A 71 8.42 -9.49 -3.37
CA ASP A 71 9.51 -8.79 -2.69
C ASP A 71 9.04 -7.52 -1.99
N ALA A 72 8.00 -6.86 -2.54
CA ALA A 72 7.48 -5.61 -1.99
C ALA A 72 5.98 -5.44 -2.17
N CYS A 73 5.35 -4.72 -1.24
CA CYS A 73 4.00 -4.19 -1.38
C CYS A 73 4.03 -2.66 -1.43
N LEU A 74 3.53 -2.10 -2.53
CA LEU A 74 3.29 -0.67 -2.72
C LEU A 74 1.83 -0.38 -2.39
N PHE A 75 1.58 -0.03 -1.12
CA PHE A 75 0.25 0.19 -0.61
C PHE A 75 -0.24 1.60 -0.94
N CYS A 76 -1.00 1.72 -2.04
CA CYS A 76 -1.51 3.00 -2.54
C CYS A 76 -3.00 3.21 -2.25
N LEU A 77 -3.64 2.34 -1.45
CA LEU A 77 -4.99 2.59 -0.96
C LEU A 77 -5.02 3.78 0.00
N GLY A 78 -5.99 4.66 -0.23
CA GLY A 78 -6.23 5.82 0.63
C GLY A 78 -7.57 6.46 0.33
N VAL A 79 -8.05 7.26 1.27
CA VAL A 79 -9.26 8.09 1.14
C VAL A 79 -8.93 9.52 1.51
N SER A 80 -9.70 10.48 0.97
CA SER A 80 -9.63 11.86 1.42
C SER A 80 -10.17 11.98 2.85
N SER A 81 -9.53 12.80 3.68
CA SER A 81 -10.04 13.13 5.03
C SER A 81 -11.14 14.19 5.01
N ILE A 82 -11.39 14.83 3.86
CA ILE A 82 -12.37 15.91 3.74
C ILE A 82 -13.76 15.39 4.14
N GLY A 83 -14.37 16.06 5.12
CA GLY A 83 -15.70 15.73 5.61
C GLY A 83 -15.77 14.50 6.52
N MET A 84 -14.65 13.85 6.86
CA MET A 84 -14.64 12.66 7.73
C MET A 84 -14.42 13.00 9.20
N LYS A 85 -15.08 12.23 10.07
CA LYS A 85 -14.76 12.17 11.50
C LYS A 85 -13.51 11.32 11.73
N GLU A 86 -12.84 11.54 12.85
CA GLU A 86 -11.60 10.84 13.21
C GLU A 86 -11.75 9.32 13.23
N GLU A 87 -12.83 8.81 13.83
CA GLU A 87 -13.11 7.38 13.92
C GLU A 87 -13.24 6.74 12.53
N GLU A 88 -14.02 7.35 11.63
CA GLU A 88 -14.20 6.85 10.27
C GLU A 88 -12.89 6.89 9.47
N PHE A 89 -12.15 7.99 9.58
CA PHE A 89 -10.86 8.12 8.91
C PHE A 89 -9.83 7.12 9.45
N THR A 90 -9.85 6.85 10.76
CA THR A 90 -9.01 5.85 11.42
C THR A 90 -9.32 4.45 10.91
N LEU A 91 -10.59 4.07 10.80
CA LEU A 91 -10.98 2.77 10.25
C LEU A 91 -10.47 2.58 8.81
N LYS A 92 -10.69 3.59 7.96
CA LYS A 92 -10.34 3.52 6.53
C LYS A 92 -8.84 3.66 6.24
N THR A 93 -8.09 4.31 7.13
CA THR A 93 -6.67 4.64 6.91
C THR A 93 -5.74 3.80 7.79
N HIS A 94 -5.98 3.74 9.09
CA HIS A 94 -5.13 3.01 10.03
C HIS A 94 -5.56 1.55 10.15
N THR A 95 -6.79 1.28 10.58
CA THR A 95 -7.25 -0.08 10.89
C THR A 95 -7.17 -0.99 9.67
N LEU A 96 -7.67 -0.52 8.51
CA LEU A 96 -7.58 -1.26 7.26
C LEU A 96 -6.12 -1.56 6.87
N THR A 97 -5.25 -0.56 6.90
CA THR A 97 -3.85 -0.70 6.50
C THR A 97 -3.09 -1.65 7.42
N ILE A 98 -3.24 -1.50 8.73
CA ILE A 98 -2.56 -2.36 9.71
C ILE A 98 -3.09 -3.79 9.65
N GLY A 99 -4.40 -3.99 9.49
CA GLY A 99 -4.98 -5.33 9.33
C GLY A 99 -4.43 -6.04 8.09
N PHE A 100 -4.39 -5.35 6.95
CA PHE A 100 -3.80 -5.86 5.71
C PHE A 100 -2.31 -6.17 5.86
N ALA A 101 -1.53 -5.20 6.33
CA ALA A 101 -0.09 -5.34 6.49
C ALA A 101 0.28 -6.44 7.49
N THR A 102 -0.51 -6.67 8.53
CA THR A 102 -0.29 -7.74 9.52
C THR A 102 -0.36 -9.12 8.88
N VAL A 103 -1.32 -9.34 7.96
CA VAL A 103 -1.39 -10.61 7.22
C VAL A 103 -0.14 -10.76 6.36
N LEU A 104 0.22 -9.72 5.60
CA LEU A 104 1.42 -9.74 4.74
C LEU A 104 2.71 -10.04 5.53
N ALA A 105 2.93 -9.37 6.65
CA ALA A 105 4.11 -9.55 7.48
C ALA A 105 4.20 -10.97 8.05
N LYS A 106 3.06 -11.57 8.44
CA LYS A 106 3.00 -12.95 8.92
C LYS A 106 3.31 -13.96 7.82
N SER A 107 2.83 -13.74 6.60
CA SER A 107 3.08 -14.66 5.48
C SER A 107 4.49 -14.51 4.89
N ASN A 108 5.03 -13.29 4.88
CA ASN A 108 6.32 -12.98 4.28
C ASN A 108 7.02 -11.80 5.02
N PRO A 109 7.78 -12.07 6.09
CA PRO A 109 8.52 -11.03 6.81
C PRO A 109 9.67 -10.44 5.98
N ASN A 110 10.13 -11.12 4.92
CA ASN A 110 11.20 -10.61 4.05
C ASN A 110 10.72 -9.53 3.07
N MET A 111 9.40 -9.30 2.99
CA MET A 111 8.80 -8.29 2.13
C MET A 111 9.16 -6.87 2.57
N THR A 112 9.34 -5.97 1.61
CA THR A 112 9.38 -4.52 1.84
C THR A 112 7.97 -3.93 1.75
N PHE A 113 7.55 -3.14 2.74
CA PHE A 113 6.24 -2.48 2.71
C PHE A 113 6.40 -0.98 2.48
N SER A 114 5.72 -0.43 1.48
CA SER A 114 5.68 1.00 1.18
C SER A 114 4.27 1.54 1.38
N TYR A 115 4.14 2.66 2.08
CA TYR A 115 2.88 3.33 2.38
C TYR A 115 2.86 4.76 1.85
N ILE A 116 1.76 5.15 1.23
CA ILE A 116 1.54 6.54 0.81
C ILE A 116 0.80 7.31 1.91
N SER A 117 1.47 8.28 2.52
CA SER A 117 0.90 9.12 3.58
C SER A 117 0.63 10.55 3.10
N GLY A 118 1.41 11.54 3.52
CA GLY A 118 1.25 12.96 3.16
C GLY A 118 2.33 13.85 3.79
N SER A 119 2.67 14.94 3.11
CA SER A 119 3.74 15.88 3.50
C SER A 119 3.66 16.37 4.95
N ALA A 120 2.44 16.64 5.44
CA ALA A 120 2.21 17.10 6.82
C ALA A 120 1.83 15.98 7.81
N THR A 121 2.15 14.71 7.50
CA THR A 121 1.95 13.60 8.44
C THR A 121 2.71 13.85 9.76
N ASP A 122 2.03 13.63 10.88
CA ASP A 122 2.56 13.87 12.23
C ASP A 122 2.86 12.56 12.97
N SER A 123 4.13 12.15 12.94
CA SER A 123 4.62 10.95 13.65
C SER A 123 4.61 11.07 15.18
N THR A 124 4.41 12.27 15.73
CA THR A 124 4.29 12.43 17.19
C THR A 124 2.93 12.00 17.71
N GLU A 125 1.93 11.91 16.82
CA GLU A 125 0.53 11.57 17.13
C GLU A 125 -0.14 12.58 18.08
N LYS A 126 0.38 13.82 18.20
CA LYS A 126 -0.05 14.81 19.21
C LYS A 126 -0.54 16.14 18.63
N GLY A 127 -0.29 16.41 17.35
CA GLY A 127 -0.66 17.67 16.70
C GLY A 127 -2.17 17.87 16.59
N ALA A 128 -2.64 19.09 16.27
CA ALA A 128 -4.07 19.40 16.21
C ALA A 128 -4.80 18.77 14.99
N VAL A 129 -4.07 18.43 13.93
CA VAL A 129 -4.64 17.96 12.66
C VAL A 129 -4.89 16.45 12.68
N MET A 130 -6.16 16.06 12.71
CA MET A 130 -6.59 14.66 12.84
C MET A 130 -5.96 13.72 11.81
N TRP A 131 -6.09 14.06 10.53
CA TRP A 131 -5.63 13.15 9.48
C TRP A 131 -4.10 12.93 9.53
N ALA A 132 -3.36 13.96 9.98
CA ALA A 132 -1.91 13.91 10.11
C ALA A 132 -1.50 12.98 11.24
N ARG A 133 -2.19 13.03 12.38
CA ARG A 133 -1.98 12.09 13.49
C ARG A 133 -2.32 10.65 13.09
N VAL A 134 -3.46 10.43 12.44
CA VAL A 134 -3.90 9.09 12.02
C VAL A 134 -2.88 8.48 11.06
N LYS A 135 -2.43 9.22 10.04
CA LYS A 135 -1.38 8.75 9.12
C LYS A 135 -0.05 8.52 9.83
N GLY A 136 0.32 9.38 10.78
CA GLY A 136 1.56 9.24 11.55
C GLY A 136 1.55 7.98 12.43
N LYS A 137 0.42 7.72 13.08
CA LYS A 137 0.17 6.47 13.79
C LYS A 137 0.29 5.26 12.85
N THR A 138 -0.24 5.34 11.64
CA THR A 138 -0.12 4.26 10.65
C THR A 138 1.34 3.99 10.28
N GLU A 139 2.13 5.03 10.00
CA GLU A 139 3.57 4.88 9.74
C GLU A 139 4.30 4.22 10.92
N ASN A 140 4.05 4.72 12.13
CA ASN A 140 4.68 4.22 13.35
C ASN A 140 4.35 2.74 13.62
N ASP A 141 3.10 2.34 13.40
CA ASP A 141 2.67 0.96 13.65
C ASP A 141 3.13 0.01 12.54
N LEU A 142 3.15 0.45 11.27
CA LEU A 142 3.74 -0.33 10.17
C LEU A 142 5.21 -0.66 10.43
N ALA A 143 5.99 0.30 10.93
CA ALA A 143 7.40 0.10 11.26
C ALA A 143 7.64 -0.97 12.34
N LYS A 144 6.62 -1.32 13.13
CA LYS A 144 6.70 -2.33 14.19
C LYS A 144 6.28 -3.73 13.73
N LEU A 145 5.78 -3.90 12.50
CA LEU A 145 5.23 -5.18 12.02
C LEU A 145 6.30 -6.20 11.59
N GLY A 146 7.58 -5.82 11.57
CA GLY A 146 8.68 -6.76 11.31
C GLY A 146 8.92 -7.11 9.83
N PHE A 147 8.47 -6.26 8.91
CA PHE A 147 8.91 -6.32 7.51
C PHE A 147 10.43 -6.09 7.41
N LYS A 148 11.07 -6.64 6.37
CA LYS A 148 12.49 -6.40 6.06
C LYS A 148 12.79 -4.90 5.99
N ASN A 149 11.93 -4.16 5.32
CA ASN A 149 11.96 -2.70 5.30
C ASN A 149 10.54 -2.15 5.30
N THR A 150 10.37 -0.96 5.88
CA THR A 150 9.12 -0.20 5.80
C THR A 150 9.44 1.23 5.38
N PHE A 151 8.74 1.73 4.36
CA PHE A 151 8.89 3.08 3.84
C PHE A 151 7.56 3.82 3.87
N ALA A 152 7.62 5.10 4.17
CA ALA A 152 6.48 6.00 4.06
C ALA A 152 6.82 7.14 3.10
N PHE A 153 5.99 7.32 2.07
CA PHE A 153 6.12 8.39 1.10
C PHE A 153 5.13 9.50 1.46
N ARG A 154 5.64 10.72 1.63
CA ARG A 154 4.89 11.88 2.11
C ARG A 154 4.70 12.93 1.00
N PRO A 155 3.90 12.63 -0.05
CA PRO A 155 3.69 13.60 -1.13
C PRO A 155 3.00 14.86 -0.61
N GLY A 156 3.29 15.99 -1.25
CA GLY A 156 2.59 17.26 -1.06
C GLY A 156 1.23 17.24 -1.76
N TYR A 157 1.06 18.17 -2.69
CA TYR A 157 -0.09 18.16 -3.58
C TYR A 157 0.13 17.18 -4.74
N LEU A 158 -0.91 16.42 -5.08
CA LEU A 158 -0.96 15.57 -6.27
C LEU A 158 -1.80 16.28 -7.32
N GLN A 159 -1.18 16.59 -8.45
CA GLN A 159 -1.85 17.22 -9.58
C GLN A 159 -2.43 16.12 -10.50
N PRO A 160 -3.74 16.14 -10.79
CA PRO A 160 -4.37 15.26 -11.77
C PRO A 160 -3.93 15.58 -13.20
#